data_AF-A0A2G8KEQ5-F1
#
_entry.id   AF-A0A2G8KEQ5-F1
#
_cell.length_a   1.000
_cell.length_b   1.000
_cell.length_c   1.000
_cell.angle_alpha   90.00
_cell.angle_beta   90.00
_cell.angle_gamma   90.00
#
_symmetry.space_group_name_H-M   'P 1'
#
loop_
_entity.id
_entity.type
_entity.pdbx_description
1 polymer ?
#
loop_
_entity_poly.entity_id
_entity_poly.type
_entity_poly.pdbx_seq_one_letter_code
_entity_poly.pdbx_strand_id
1 'polypeptide(L)'
;MGLFTELSLGIDQRVDLCLNVSVEDGMINGATGIIKYVDNVHDIHIIWIQFDDISVGKACRHAKKELYNSKIAPSWTPISQIGRQFRIGHNKNAQVMRKQFPLRPATAKTVHRCQGDTMKEIVVDMSGARSQCHIHYVALSRVTSLNGLYVLHLNPAKINEEVEDLRSTRYLKINSQPIDGNTTIIHQNTRSLRKHISDIVHDTTITSADILLFTECHLSEAVTNDELYIEGFTLFKNIPSHAPVSNSPYGTVIYTKNNITTLSELTLNINNVEITLSKKKTLAGSLQIAVVYRSKKMANLKDIFEQKGRTGPYPKPIKVKVCAKAKFQTNTDSTNSSQLTVFGVADNSSAAKALVYGEEKLVNFIVGNTILIINANVKTQIDKCIIITKQTKVIKTSSISVDEQIQTQAERLANPPPADNVKLQEIHISPAKKIVSVEGQIISQELVRTVQVKASPVKIRNISLQDATGTCRVTLWRDQAERNWM
;
A
#
# COMPACT_ATOMS: atom_id res chain seq x y z
N MET A 1 19.30 -6.31 16.85
CA MET A 1 18.88 -6.25 15.43
C MET A 1 19.07 -4.84 14.90
N GLY A 2 19.65 -4.71 13.72
CA GLY A 2 19.70 -3.44 13.00
C GLY A 2 21.05 -3.16 12.38
N LEU A 3 22.10 -2.99 13.19
CA LEU A 3 23.45 -2.75 12.70
C LEU A 3 24.37 -3.88 13.14
N PHE A 4 25.16 -4.40 12.21
CA PHE A 4 26.13 -5.46 12.50
C PHE A 4 27.28 -4.93 13.37
N THR A 5 27.84 -5.79 14.21
CA THR A 5 29.05 -5.46 14.99
C THR A 5 30.24 -5.33 14.03
N GLU A 6 30.38 -6.29 13.13
CA GLU A 6 31.36 -6.30 12.03
C GLU A 6 30.61 -6.41 10.71
N LEU A 7 31.00 -5.60 9.73
CA LEU A 7 30.34 -5.52 8.43
C LEU A 7 31.35 -5.75 7.31
N SER A 8 31.37 -6.97 6.77
CA SER A 8 32.23 -7.35 5.66
C SER A 8 31.52 -7.09 4.34
N LEU A 9 32.10 -6.22 3.51
CA LEU A 9 31.55 -5.80 2.23
C LEU A 9 32.61 -5.92 1.14
N GLY A 10 32.17 -6.10 -0.11
CA GLY A 10 33.05 -6.10 -1.28
C GLY A 10 32.41 -5.33 -2.42
N ILE A 11 33.23 -4.71 -3.27
CA ILE A 11 32.78 -4.13 -4.53
C ILE A 11 32.19 -5.27 -5.39
N ASP A 12 31.11 -4.96 -6.10
CA ASP A 12 30.28 -5.87 -6.88
C ASP A 12 29.60 -7.00 -6.10
N GLN A 13 29.62 -6.95 -4.76
CA GLN A 13 28.85 -7.87 -3.93
C GLN A 13 27.41 -7.39 -3.71
N ARG A 14 26.49 -8.34 -3.59
CA ARG A 14 25.07 -8.07 -3.29
C ARG A 14 24.89 -7.76 -1.82
N VAL A 15 24.11 -6.72 -1.54
CA VAL A 15 23.74 -6.30 -0.20
C VAL A 15 22.28 -5.91 -0.12
N ASP A 16 21.71 -6.07 1.07
CA ASP A 16 20.40 -5.51 1.43
C ASP A 16 20.58 -4.43 2.47
N LEU A 17 19.69 -3.44 2.45
CA LEU A 17 19.46 -2.62 3.63
C LEU A 17 18.93 -3.49 4.77
N CYS A 18 19.53 -3.40 5.95
CA CYS A 18 19.06 -4.11 7.15
C CYS A 18 18.15 -3.26 8.05
N LEU A 19 17.92 -2.00 7.67
CA LEU A 19 17.10 -1.03 8.35
C LEU A 19 16.37 -0.15 7.33
N ASN A 20 15.26 0.45 7.78
CA ASN A 20 14.58 1.48 7.02
C ASN A 20 15.42 2.77 7.10
N VAL A 21 15.97 3.20 5.97
CA VAL A 21 16.78 4.43 5.86
C VAL A 21 15.90 5.60 5.42
N SER A 22 15.21 5.44 4.29
CA SER A 22 14.24 6.41 3.79
C SER A 22 13.09 5.65 3.16
N VAL A 23 12.00 5.57 3.90
CA VAL A 23 10.88 4.74 3.49
C VAL A 23 10.11 5.34 2.34
N GLU A 24 9.97 6.67 2.33
CA GLU A 24 9.35 7.44 1.24
C GLU A 24 10.09 7.25 -0.09
N ASP A 25 11.40 6.97 -0.03
CA ASP A 25 12.28 6.76 -1.18
C ASP A 25 12.55 5.27 -1.47
N GLY A 26 11.75 4.37 -0.90
CA GLY A 26 11.88 2.92 -1.11
C GLY A 26 13.13 2.28 -0.48
N MET A 27 13.97 3.04 0.24
CA MET A 27 15.16 2.56 0.93
C MET A 27 14.78 1.88 2.27
N ILE A 28 14.07 0.77 2.16
CA ILE A 28 13.53 -0.02 3.27
C ILE A 28 14.39 -1.23 3.60
N ASN A 29 14.22 -1.81 4.78
CA ASN A 29 14.83 -3.09 5.14
C ASN A 29 14.44 -4.18 4.12
N GLY A 30 15.44 -4.81 3.51
CA GLY A 30 15.28 -5.79 2.43
C GLY A 30 15.53 -5.23 1.03
N ALA A 31 15.55 -3.89 0.85
CA ALA A 31 15.89 -3.30 -0.44
C ALA A 31 17.30 -3.73 -0.85
N THR A 32 17.36 -4.45 -1.98
CA THR A 32 18.55 -5.16 -2.45
C THR A 32 19.26 -4.37 -3.54
N GLY A 33 20.58 -4.39 -3.53
CA GLY A 33 21.41 -3.80 -4.58
C GLY A 33 22.81 -4.37 -4.61
N ILE A 34 23.63 -3.78 -5.47
CA ILE A 34 25.04 -4.14 -5.67
C ILE A 34 25.90 -2.96 -5.25
N ILE A 35 26.94 -3.22 -4.45
CA ILE A 35 27.94 -2.20 -4.12
C ILE A 35 28.76 -1.93 -5.37
N LYS A 36 28.84 -0.67 -5.78
CA LYS A 36 29.56 -0.28 -7.00
C LYS A 36 30.83 0.51 -6.72
N TYR A 37 30.84 1.25 -5.64
CA TYR A 37 32.00 2.04 -5.26
C TYR A 37 32.00 2.34 -3.77
N VAL A 38 33.19 2.43 -3.19
CA VAL A 38 33.39 2.87 -1.82
C VAL A 38 34.25 4.11 -1.89
N ASP A 39 33.69 5.22 -1.45
CA ASP A 39 34.35 6.52 -1.49
C ASP A 39 34.78 6.94 -0.09
N ASN A 40 35.87 7.69 -0.02
CA ASN A 40 36.35 8.30 1.21
C ASN A 40 36.54 9.80 0.97
N VAL A 41 35.50 10.56 1.26
CA VAL A 41 35.48 12.01 1.10
C VAL A 41 35.61 12.64 2.49
N HIS A 42 36.75 13.26 2.80
CA HIS A 42 36.98 13.99 4.06
C HIS A 42 36.63 13.18 5.33
N ASP A 43 37.14 11.94 5.45
CA ASP A 43 36.84 10.99 6.54
C ASP A 43 35.37 10.52 6.63
N ILE A 44 34.56 10.83 5.62
CA ILE A 44 33.19 10.31 5.46
C ILE A 44 33.24 9.16 4.48
N HIS A 45 33.13 7.94 5.01
CA HIS A 45 32.95 6.75 4.20
C HIS A 45 31.53 6.74 3.59
N ILE A 46 31.44 6.74 2.26
CA ILE A 46 30.20 6.61 1.51
C ILE A 46 30.26 5.32 0.72
N ILE A 47 29.19 4.52 0.80
CA ILE A 47 29.06 3.31 -0.01
C ILE A 47 28.01 3.58 -1.08
N TRP A 48 28.43 3.49 -2.34
CA TRP A 48 27.57 3.70 -3.49
C TRP A 48 26.95 2.39 -3.93
N ILE A 49 25.62 2.34 -3.92
CA ILE A 49 24.85 1.13 -4.22
C ILE A 49 23.95 1.36 -5.43
N GLN A 50 24.00 0.44 -6.38
CA GLN A 50 22.99 0.33 -7.42
C GLN A 50 21.89 -0.61 -6.94
N PHE A 51 20.72 -0.08 -6.60
CA PHE A 51 19.55 -0.89 -6.22
C PHE A 51 18.97 -1.61 -7.45
N ASP A 52 18.38 -2.80 -7.23
CA ASP A 52 17.75 -3.58 -8.30
C ASP A 52 16.55 -2.83 -8.92
N ASP A 53 15.77 -2.12 -8.09
CA ASP A 53 14.70 -1.22 -8.52
C ASP A 53 15.24 0.22 -8.59
N ILE A 54 15.26 0.78 -9.80
CA ILE A 54 15.78 2.14 -10.04
C ILE A 54 14.98 3.24 -9.34
N SER A 55 13.73 2.97 -8.94
CA SER A 55 12.93 3.91 -8.17
C SER A 55 13.43 4.08 -6.74
N VAL A 56 14.14 3.08 -6.19
CA VAL A 56 14.69 3.10 -4.83
C VAL A 56 15.87 4.07 -4.75
N GLY A 57 15.82 4.98 -3.77
CA GLY A 57 16.87 5.96 -3.54
C GLY A 57 16.82 7.19 -4.44
N LYS A 58 15.80 7.34 -5.30
CA LYS A 58 15.71 8.42 -6.30
C LYS A 58 15.74 9.81 -5.65
N ALA A 59 14.98 10.03 -4.58
CA ALA A 59 14.99 11.29 -3.86
C ALA A 59 16.34 11.54 -3.19
N CYS A 60 16.98 10.50 -2.63
CA CYS A 60 18.32 10.56 -2.05
C CYS A 60 19.37 10.99 -3.08
N ARG A 61 19.33 10.42 -4.29
CA ARG A 61 20.22 10.79 -5.39
C ARG A 61 20.06 12.25 -5.81
N HIS A 62 18.83 12.75 -5.86
CA HIS A 62 18.57 14.17 -6.14
C HIS A 62 19.00 15.10 -5.01
N ALA A 63 18.72 14.73 -3.76
CA ALA A 63 19.04 15.56 -2.59
C ALA A 63 20.54 15.66 -2.32
N LYS A 64 21.32 14.68 -2.79
CA LYS A 64 22.77 14.60 -2.61
C LYS A 64 23.54 14.74 -3.92
N LYS A 65 23.01 15.54 -4.85
CA LYS A 65 23.57 15.70 -6.21
C LYS A 65 25.01 16.23 -6.20
N GLU A 66 25.35 17.01 -5.17
CA GLU A 66 26.69 17.55 -4.91
C GLU A 66 27.76 16.48 -4.64
N LEU A 67 27.37 15.26 -4.25
CA LEU A 67 28.29 14.15 -4.03
C LEU A 67 28.70 13.45 -5.33
N TYR A 68 28.02 13.73 -6.46
CA TYR A 68 28.29 13.08 -7.73
C TYR A 68 29.43 13.78 -8.47
N ASN A 69 30.35 12.99 -9.01
CA ASN A 69 31.42 13.44 -9.89
C ASN A 69 31.51 12.50 -11.11
N SER A 70 32.49 12.72 -11.99
CA SER A 70 32.66 11.92 -13.22
C SER A 70 32.86 10.41 -13.01
N LYS A 71 33.22 9.97 -11.80
CA LYS A 71 33.41 8.55 -11.45
C LYS A 71 32.14 7.87 -10.92
N ILE A 72 31.11 8.64 -10.55
CA ILE A 72 29.91 8.11 -9.90
C ILE A 72 28.74 8.12 -10.89
N ALA A 73 28.17 6.95 -11.16
CA ALA A 73 27.03 6.85 -12.05
C ALA A 73 25.77 7.48 -11.41
N PRO A 74 24.93 8.21 -12.17
CA PRO A 74 23.70 8.83 -11.66
C PRO A 74 22.66 7.85 -11.10
N SER A 75 22.80 6.55 -11.37
CA SER A 75 21.93 5.49 -10.85
C SER A 75 22.37 4.95 -9.48
N TRP A 76 23.57 5.30 -9.02
CA TRP A 76 24.10 4.81 -7.75
C TRP A 76 23.64 5.69 -6.60
N THR A 77 23.13 5.08 -5.54
CA THR A 77 22.62 5.77 -4.35
C THR A 77 23.68 5.80 -3.26
N PRO A 78 24.01 6.97 -2.67
CA PRO A 78 25.00 7.08 -1.60
C PRO A 78 24.41 6.64 -0.25
N ILE A 79 25.02 5.62 0.37
CA ILE A 79 24.70 5.15 1.71
C ILE A 79 25.72 5.65 2.71
N SER A 80 25.24 6.28 3.78
CA SER A 80 26.05 6.80 4.88
C SER A 80 25.84 5.97 6.14
N GLN A 81 26.80 6.04 7.07
CA GLN A 81 26.66 5.41 8.39
C GLN A 81 25.51 6.02 9.18
N ILE A 82 24.81 5.20 9.97
CA ILE A 82 23.75 5.64 10.87
C ILE A 82 24.06 5.20 12.31
N GLY A 83 23.64 6.01 13.28
CA GLY A 83 23.72 5.69 14.71
C GLY A 83 22.46 4.96 15.17
N ARG A 84 22.61 3.85 15.91
CA ARG A 84 21.52 3.21 16.63
C ARG A 84 21.88 2.90 18.07
N GLN A 85 20.92 3.13 18.96
CA GLN A 85 21.05 2.80 20.37
C GLN A 85 20.62 1.35 20.63
N PHE A 86 21.42 0.64 21.41
CA PHE A 86 21.21 -0.74 21.83
C PHE A 86 21.21 -0.79 23.36
N ARG A 87 20.30 -1.59 23.93
CA ARG A 87 20.34 -1.93 25.35
C ARG A 87 21.07 -3.25 25.54
N ILE A 88 22.10 -3.25 26.37
CA ILE A 88 22.99 -4.40 26.61
C ILE A 88 23.03 -4.79 28.11
N GLY A 89 23.54 -5.99 28.38
CA GLY A 89 23.59 -6.60 29.71
C GLY A 89 22.36 -7.45 30.03
N HIS A 90 22.48 -8.39 30.97
CA HIS A 90 21.40 -9.30 31.39
C HIS A 90 20.12 -8.55 31.76
N ASN A 91 20.25 -7.38 32.40
CA ASN A 91 19.12 -6.54 32.83
C ASN A 91 18.80 -5.39 31.85
N LYS A 92 19.48 -5.27 30.70
CA LYS A 92 19.31 -4.18 29.71
C LYS A 92 19.51 -2.75 30.26
N ASN A 93 20.27 -2.62 31.36
CA ASN A 93 20.48 -1.34 32.05
C ASN A 93 21.53 -0.44 31.37
N ALA A 94 22.42 -1.00 30.56
CA ALA A 94 23.43 -0.23 29.83
C ALA A 94 22.94 0.09 28.42
N GLN A 95 23.14 1.33 27.98
CA GLN A 95 22.78 1.81 26.64
C GLN A 95 24.06 2.12 25.87
N VAL A 96 24.20 1.52 24.69
CA VAL A 96 25.36 1.72 23.80
C VAL A 96 24.87 2.24 22.46
N MET A 97 25.53 3.27 21.94
CA MET A 97 25.32 3.76 20.59
C MET A 97 26.30 3.08 19.64
N ARG A 98 25.79 2.52 18.54
CA ARG A 98 26.62 1.96 17.46
C ARG A 98 26.41 2.79 16.20
N LYS A 99 27.50 3.29 15.61
CA LYS A 99 27.51 3.97 14.31
C LYS A 99 28.07 3.00 13.27
N GLN A 100 27.25 2.63 12.28
CA GLN A 100 27.63 1.67 11.23
C GLN A 100 26.74 1.85 9.99
N PHE A 101 27.17 1.35 8.83
CA PHE A 101 26.30 1.33 7.64
C PHE A 101 25.10 0.40 7.83
N PRO A 102 23.90 0.80 7.37
CA PRO A 102 22.68 -0.01 7.45
C PRO A 102 22.64 -1.10 6.38
N LEU A 103 23.75 -1.81 6.16
CA LEU A 103 23.91 -2.82 5.12
C LEU A 103 24.13 -4.21 5.71
N ARG A 104 23.83 -5.21 4.89
CA ARG A 104 24.05 -6.62 5.19
C ARG A 104 24.34 -7.38 3.90
N PRO A 105 25.34 -8.29 3.88
CA PRO A 105 25.55 -9.20 2.76
C PRO A 105 24.29 -9.96 2.35
N ALA A 106 24.06 -10.06 1.05
CA ALA A 106 22.82 -10.57 0.46
C ALA A 106 23.03 -11.45 -0.77
N THR A 107 24.26 -11.91 -1.03
CA THR A 107 24.58 -12.87 -2.10
C THR A 107 23.81 -14.18 -1.92
N ALA A 108 23.64 -14.63 -0.68
CA ALA A 108 22.73 -15.70 -0.30
C ALA A 108 21.87 -15.27 0.89
N LYS A 109 20.59 -15.66 0.89
CA LYS A 109 19.61 -15.30 1.92
C LYS A 109 18.93 -16.58 2.42
N THR A 110 18.58 -16.59 3.71
CA THR A 110 17.74 -17.67 4.25
C THR A 110 16.31 -17.51 3.73
N VAL A 111 15.61 -18.62 3.53
CA VAL A 111 14.23 -18.62 3.01
C VAL A 111 13.30 -17.74 3.85
N HIS A 112 13.43 -17.77 5.18
CA HIS A 112 12.66 -16.91 6.09
C HIS A 112 12.84 -15.41 5.80
N ARG A 113 14.03 -14.98 5.37
CA ARG A 113 14.28 -13.58 5.01
C ARG A 113 13.66 -13.20 3.68
N CYS A 114 13.48 -14.16 2.78
CA CYS A 114 12.92 -13.95 1.46
C CYS A 114 11.43 -14.25 1.37
N GLN A 115 10.74 -14.53 2.49
CA GLN A 115 9.33 -14.94 2.47
C GLN A 115 8.39 -13.91 1.82
N GLY A 116 8.78 -12.63 1.76
CA GLY A 116 8.05 -11.57 1.07
C GLY A 116 8.58 -11.24 -0.33
N ASP A 117 9.69 -11.85 -0.74
CA ASP A 117 10.36 -11.53 -1.99
C ASP A 117 9.70 -12.28 -3.15
N THR A 118 9.68 -11.62 -4.31
CA THR A 118 9.30 -12.21 -5.60
C THR A 118 10.47 -12.00 -6.55
N MET A 119 11.03 -13.10 -7.07
CA MET A 119 12.26 -13.11 -7.87
C MET A 119 11.99 -13.74 -9.25
N LYS A 120 12.71 -13.27 -10.27
CA LYS A 120 12.61 -13.85 -11.62
C LYS A 120 13.37 -15.15 -11.73
N GLU A 121 14.56 -15.18 -11.13
CA GLU A 121 15.49 -16.32 -11.14
C GLU A 121 16.09 -16.50 -9.74
N ILE A 122 16.18 -17.74 -9.28
CA ILE A 122 16.73 -18.10 -7.96
C ILE A 122 17.48 -19.44 -8.00
N VAL A 123 18.53 -19.52 -7.20
CA VAL A 123 19.14 -20.80 -6.82
C VAL A 123 18.71 -21.12 -5.39
N VAL A 124 18.09 -22.28 -5.17
CA VAL A 124 17.61 -22.73 -3.87
C VAL A 124 18.43 -23.94 -3.43
N ASP A 125 19.21 -23.79 -2.35
CA ASP A 125 19.87 -24.91 -1.69
C ASP A 125 19.01 -25.45 -0.54
N MET A 126 18.68 -26.73 -0.61
CA MET A 126 17.82 -27.44 0.36
C MET A 126 18.62 -28.40 1.27
N SER A 127 19.95 -28.26 1.32
CA SER A 127 20.86 -29.05 2.15
C SER A 127 20.62 -28.96 3.67
N GLY A 128 19.81 -28.00 4.14
CA GLY A 128 19.53 -27.78 5.56
C GLY A 128 18.82 -28.95 6.25
N ALA A 129 19.58 -29.82 6.93
CA ALA A 129 19.04 -30.97 7.67
C ALA A 129 17.95 -30.57 8.70
N ARG A 130 18.11 -29.41 9.38
CA ARG A 130 17.18 -28.87 10.38
C ARG A 130 16.03 -28.01 9.82
N SER A 131 15.93 -27.87 8.50
CA SER A 131 14.89 -27.04 7.88
C SER A 131 13.52 -27.71 8.02
N GLN A 132 12.48 -26.96 8.42
CA GLN A 132 11.11 -27.47 8.54
C GLN A 132 10.56 -27.90 7.16
N CYS A 133 9.67 -28.89 7.07
CA CYS A 133 9.17 -29.37 5.76
C CYS A 133 8.57 -28.23 4.90
N HIS A 134 7.69 -27.42 5.50
CA HIS A 134 7.01 -26.30 4.83
C HIS A 134 7.93 -25.21 4.24
N ILE A 135 9.20 -25.13 4.65
CA ILE A 135 10.13 -24.10 4.14
C ILE A 135 10.50 -24.32 2.67
N HIS A 136 10.40 -25.57 2.19
CA HIS A 136 10.69 -25.93 0.79
C HIS A 136 9.66 -25.26 -0.12
N TYR A 137 8.38 -25.37 0.24
CA TYR A 137 7.29 -24.66 -0.45
C TYR A 137 7.49 -23.14 -0.45
N VAL A 138 7.88 -22.56 0.71
CA VAL A 138 8.15 -21.11 0.79
C VAL A 138 9.27 -20.71 -0.16
N ALA A 139 10.37 -21.47 -0.23
CA ALA A 139 11.49 -21.21 -1.12
C ALA A 139 11.09 -21.28 -2.60
N LEU A 140 10.39 -22.35 -2.97
CA LEU A 140 9.92 -22.60 -4.34
C LEU A 140 8.90 -21.55 -4.80
N SER A 141 8.05 -21.04 -3.89
CA SER A 141 7.05 -20.01 -4.20
C SER A 141 7.63 -18.59 -4.40
N ARG A 142 8.94 -18.39 -4.23
CA ARG A 142 9.56 -17.06 -4.42
C ARG A 142 9.81 -16.74 -5.89
N VAL A 143 9.91 -17.75 -6.75
CA VAL A 143 10.19 -17.57 -8.18
C VAL A 143 8.91 -17.41 -8.98
N THR A 144 8.92 -16.56 -9.99
CA THR A 144 7.73 -16.31 -10.83
C THR A 144 7.50 -17.34 -11.93
N SER A 145 8.50 -18.19 -12.22
CA SER A 145 8.42 -19.20 -13.28
C SER A 145 9.35 -20.36 -13.00
N LEU A 146 8.99 -21.55 -13.49
CA LEU A 146 9.80 -22.76 -13.34
C LEU A 146 11.17 -22.61 -14.02
N ASN A 147 11.25 -21.93 -15.17
CA ASN A 147 12.51 -21.71 -15.90
C ASN A 147 13.54 -20.90 -15.11
N GLY A 148 13.08 -20.07 -14.16
CA GLY A 148 13.97 -19.30 -13.28
C GLY A 148 14.37 -20.06 -12.02
N LEU A 149 13.94 -21.31 -11.83
CA LEU A 149 14.20 -22.08 -10.62
C LEU A 149 15.36 -23.05 -10.84
N TYR A 150 16.40 -22.89 -10.03
CA TYR A 150 17.52 -23.82 -9.97
C TYR A 150 17.58 -24.40 -8.55
N VAL A 151 17.52 -25.73 -8.40
CA VAL A 151 17.52 -26.39 -7.09
C VAL A 151 18.81 -27.16 -6.87
N LEU A 152 19.45 -26.90 -5.73
CA LEU A 152 20.60 -27.65 -5.22
C LEU A 152 20.16 -28.50 -4.03
N HIS A 153 20.71 -29.72 -3.92
CA HIS A 153 20.49 -30.66 -2.82
C HIS A 153 19.02 -30.79 -2.39
N LEU A 154 18.13 -31.07 -3.37
CA LEU A 154 16.72 -31.34 -3.12
C LEU A 154 16.56 -32.39 -2.00
N ASN A 155 15.64 -32.18 -1.07
CA ASN A 155 15.29 -33.14 -0.03
C ASN A 155 13.89 -33.73 -0.30
N PRO A 156 13.79 -34.87 -1.01
CA PRO A 156 12.49 -35.43 -1.40
C PRO A 156 11.62 -35.83 -0.23
N ALA A 157 12.22 -36.30 0.89
CA ALA A 157 11.47 -36.74 2.05
C ALA A 157 10.57 -35.63 2.62
N LYS A 158 11.08 -34.39 2.67
CA LYS A 158 10.34 -33.22 3.17
C LYS A 158 9.28 -32.68 2.20
N ILE A 159 9.34 -33.11 0.94
CA ILE A 159 8.38 -32.72 -0.10
C ILE A 159 7.27 -33.77 -0.18
N ASN A 160 7.63 -35.05 -0.16
CA ASN A 160 6.69 -36.16 -0.30
C ASN A 160 5.62 -36.14 0.78
N GLU A 161 5.98 -35.82 2.04
CA GLU A 161 5.03 -35.69 3.14
C GLU A 161 3.95 -34.63 2.86
N GLU A 162 4.32 -33.43 2.40
CA GLU A 162 3.36 -32.38 2.06
C GLU A 162 2.53 -32.73 0.82
N VAL A 163 3.14 -33.37 -0.18
CA VAL A 163 2.45 -33.83 -1.41
C VAL A 163 1.43 -34.93 -1.09
N GLU A 164 1.77 -35.85 -0.20
CA GLU A 164 0.88 -36.92 0.24
C GLU A 164 -0.30 -36.36 1.04
N ASP A 165 -0.07 -35.39 1.93
CA ASP A 165 -1.16 -34.69 2.63
C ASP A 165 -2.07 -33.93 1.66
N LEU A 166 -1.51 -33.24 0.66
CA LEU A 166 -2.28 -32.55 -0.39
C LEU A 166 -3.15 -33.52 -1.22
N ARG A 167 -2.64 -34.73 -1.50
CA ARG A 167 -3.36 -35.74 -2.29
C ARG A 167 -4.41 -36.50 -1.48
N SER A 168 -4.21 -36.68 -0.17
CA SER A 168 -5.06 -37.53 0.66
C SER A 168 -6.13 -36.74 1.42
N THR A 169 -5.77 -35.65 2.10
CA THR A 169 -6.67 -34.94 3.02
C THR A 169 -7.15 -33.61 2.47
N ARG A 170 -6.35 -32.93 1.64
CA ARG A 170 -6.63 -31.56 1.16
C ARG A 170 -7.07 -31.50 -0.30
N TYR A 171 -7.85 -32.47 -0.76
CA TYR A 171 -8.40 -32.43 -2.13
C TYR A 171 -9.49 -31.36 -2.26
N LEU A 172 -9.49 -30.65 -3.38
CA LEU A 172 -10.57 -29.73 -3.73
C LEU A 172 -11.81 -30.56 -4.12
N LYS A 173 -12.89 -30.45 -3.35
CA LYS A 173 -14.17 -31.07 -3.73
C LYS A 173 -14.80 -30.26 -4.85
N ILE A 174 -14.63 -30.71 -6.10
CA ILE A 174 -15.24 -30.06 -7.27
C ILE A 174 -16.75 -30.30 -7.22
N ASN A 175 -17.52 -29.22 -7.27
CA ASN A 175 -18.98 -29.30 -7.33
C ASN A 175 -19.41 -29.40 -8.81
N SER A 176 -19.60 -30.62 -9.30
CA SER A 176 -19.94 -30.92 -10.71
C SER A 176 -21.30 -31.60 -10.86
N GLN A 177 -22.22 -31.40 -9.92
CA GLN A 177 -23.53 -32.07 -9.98
C GLN A 177 -24.34 -31.55 -11.18
N PRO A 178 -24.95 -32.45 -12.00
CA PRO A 178 -25.79 -32.04 -13.11
C PRO A 178 -27.06 -31.35 -12.59
N ILE A 179 -27.44 -30.23 -13.21
CA ILE A 179 -28.52 -29.36 -12.74
C ILE A 179 -29.90 -29.92 -13.11
N ASP A 180 -30.00 -30.54 -14.29
CA ASP A 180 -31.24 -31.11 -14.85
C ASP A 180 -31.12 -32.62 -15.11
N GLY A 181 -30.13 -33.27 -14.48
CA GLY A 181 -29.79 -34.68 -14.69
C GLY A 181 -28.82 -34.95 -15.85
N ASN A 182 -28.67 -34.03 -16.81
CA ASN A 182 -27.78 -34.20 -17.98
C ASN A 182 -26.77 -33.06 -18.18
N THR A 183 -27.12 -31.83 -17.80
CA THR A 183 -26.33 -30.63 -18.05
C THR A 183 -25.48 -30.31 -16.83
N THR A 184 -24.17 -30.24 -17.04
CA THR A 184 -23.19 -29.94 -16.00
C THR A 184 -22.66 -28.52 -16.11
N ILE A 185 -22.53 -27.84 -14.97
CA ILE A 185 -21.98 -26.48 -14.90
C ILE A 185 -20.83 -26.44 -13.92
N ILE A 186 -19.74 -25.78 -14.31
CA ILE A 186 -18.62 -25.44 -13.42
C ILE A 186 -18.55 -23.93 -13.26
N HIS A 187 -18.36 -23.48 -12.03
CA HIS A 187 -18.10 -22.08 -11.72
C HIS A 187 -16.80 -21.93 -10.93
N GLN A 188 -15.90 -21.05 -11.39
CA GLN A 188 -14.61 -20.78 -10.76
C GLN A 188 -14.23 -19.30 -10.82
N ASN A 189 -13.60 -18.80 -9.76
CA ASN A 189 -12.94 -17.50 -9.79
C ASN A 189 -11.55 -17.68 -10.44
N THR A 190 -11.33 -17.10 -11.62
CA THR A 190 -10.12 -17.30 -12.42
C THR A 190 -9.40 -15.97 -12.62
N ARG A 191 -8.64 -15.56 -11.60
CA ARG A 191 -7.85 -14.31 -11.63
C ARG A 191 -6.90 -14.32 -12.82
N SER A 192 -7.12 -13.42 -13.79
CA SER A 192 -6.35 -13.34 -15.05
C SER A 192 -6.50 -14.59 -15.93
N LEU A 193 -7.72 -14.85 -16.39
CA LEU A 193 -8.10 -16.00 -17.22
C LEU A 193 -7.11 -16.28 -18.37
N ARG A 194 -6.66 -15.24 -19.09
CA ARG A 194 -5.68 -15.35 -20.18
C ARG A 194 -4.41 -16.14 -19.81
N LYS A 195 -3.94 -16.03 -18.56
CA LYS A 195 -2.73 -16.74 -18.10
C LYS A 195 -2.97 -18.23 -17.82
N HIS A 196 -4.22 -18.63 -17.66
CA HIS A 196 -4.65 -19.95 -17.21
C HIS A 196 -5.43 -20.72 -18.28
N ILE A 197 -5.60 -20.17 -19.48
CA ILE A 197 -6.30 -20.87 -20.57
C ILE A 197 -5.65 -22.22 -20.89
N SER A 198 -4.32 -22.26 -20.95
CA SER A 198 -3.61 -23.54 -21.18
C SER A 198 -3.91 -24.55 -20.07
N ASP A 199 -3.96 -24.12 -18.81
CA ASP A 199 -4.26 -25.01 -17.68
C ASP A 199 -5.70 -25.56 -17.80
N ILE A 200 -6.66 -24.68 -18.13
CA ILE A 200 -8.08 -25.04 -18.28
C ILE A 200 -8.30 -26.01 -19.43
N VAL A 201 -7.69 -25.78 -20.58
CA VAL A 201 -7.84 -26.65 -21.78
C VAL A 201 -7.36 -28.08 -21.51
N HIS A 202 -6.36 -28.26 -20.65
CA HIS A 202 -5.81 -29.57 -20.30
C HIS A 202 -6.43 -30.20 -19.05
N ASP A 203 -7.33 -29.50 -18.35
CA ASP A 203 -8.06 -30.06 -17.21
C ASP A 203 -9.32 -30.79 -17.71
N THR A 204 -9.26 -32.12 -17.74
CA THR A 204 -10.37 -32.98 -18.17
C THR A 204 -11.60 -32.83 -17.28
N THR A 205 -11.43 -32.46 -16.01
CA THR A 205 -12.56 -32.25 -15.10
C THR A 205 -13.31 -30.99 -15.47
N ILE A 206 -12.58 -29.90 -15.74
CA ILE A 206 -13.18 -28.63 -16.18
C ILE A 206 -13.82 -28.79 -17.56
N THR A 207 -13.08 -29.31 -18.54
CA THR A 207 -13.54 -29.42 -19.94
C THR A 207 -14.66 -30.46 -20.13
N SER A 208 -14.81 -31.41 -19.20
CA SER A 208 -15.94 -32.35 -19.23
C SER A 208 -17.29 -31.67 -19.02
N ALA A 209 -17.34 -30.50 -18.35
CA ALA A 209 -18.59 -29.82 -18.08
C ALA A 209 -19.17 -29.12 -19.32
N ASP A 210 -20.50 -29.03 -19.41
CA ASP A 210 -21.16 -28.48 -20.59
C ASP A 210 -21.14 -26.95 -20.65
N ILE A 211 -21.10 -26.31 -19.48
CA ILE A 211 -21.06 -24.86 -19.35
C ILE A 211 -20.02 -24.47 -18.29
N LEU A 212 -19.09 -23.59 -18.67
CA LEU A 212 -18.04 -23.07 -17.78
C LEU A 212 -18.31 -21.60 -17.49
N LEU A 213 -18.33 -21.24 -16.21
CA LEU A 213 -18.58 -19.90 -15.73
C LEU A 213 -17.34 -19.41 -14.99
N PHE A 214 -16.67 -18.40 -15.54
CA PHE A 214 -15.49 -17.82 -14.92
C PHE A 214 -15.75 -16.38 -14.49
N THR A 215 -15.39 -16.05 -13.25
CA THR A 215 -15.42 -14.69 -12.70
C THR A 215 -14.00 -14.24 -12.32
N GLU A 216 -13.81 -12.95 -12.08
CA GLU A 216 -12.48 -12.36 -11.83
C GLU A 216 -11.50 -12.52 -13.00
N CYS A 217 -12.00 -12.57 -14.24
CA CYS A 217 -11.19 -12.91 -15.41
C CYS A 217 -10.12 -11.86 -15.76
N HIS A 218 -10.19 -10.67 -15.18
CA HIS A 218 -9.33 -9.52 -15.47
C HIS A 218 -9.29 -9.18 -16.97
N LEU A 219 -10.47 -9.08 -17.58
CA LEU A 219 -10.59 -8.80 -19.01
C LEU A 219 -10.45 -7.30 -19.30
N SER A 220 -9.99 -7.01 -20.51
CA SER A 220 -10.02 -5.68 -21.12
C SER A 220 -10.41 -5.84 -22.58
N GLU A 221 -10.85 -4.76 -23.23
CA GLU A 221 -11.22 -4.77 -24.66
C GLU A 221 -10.07 -5.22 -25.56
N ALA A 222 -8.81 -5.08 -25.12
CA ALA A 222 -7.63 -5.53 -25.85
C ALA A 222 -7.47 -7.06 -25.91
N VAL A 223 -8.18 -7.84 -25.09
CA VAL A 223 -8.08 -9.30 -25.09
C VAL A 223 -8.99 -9.88 -26.17
N THR A 224 -8.37 -10.45 -27.21
CA THR A 224 -9.08 -11.07 -28.34
C THR A 224 -9.81 -12.35 -27.92
N ASN A 225 -10.75 -12.81 -28.75
CA ASN A 225 -11.42 -14.10 -28.50
C ASN A 225 -10.46 -15.28 -28.71
N ASP A 226 -9.51 -15.16 -29.63
CA ASP A 226 -8.55 -16.22 -29.96
C ASP A 226 -7.63 -16.54 -28.78
N GLU A 227 -7.24 -15.53 -28.00
CA GLU A 227 -6.47 -15.69 -26.76
C GLU A 227 -7.22 -16.46 -25.66
N LEU A 228 -8.53 -16.60 -25.79
CA LEU A 228 -9.44 -17.24 -24.85
C LEU A 228 -10.14 -18.45 -25.50
N TYR A 229 -9.62 -18.95 -26.62
CA TYR A 229 -10.26 -20.05 -27.33
C TYR A 229 -10.15 -21.37 -26.53
N ILE A 230 -11.26 -22.10 -26.46
CA ILE A 230 -11.33 -23.46 -25.95
C ILE A 230 -12.07 -24.29 -26.99
N GLU A 231 -11.44 -25.37 -27.47
CA GLU A 231 -12.01 -26.25 -28.48
C GLU A 231 -13.33 -26.87 -28.00
N GLY A 232 -14.34 -26.87 -28.87
CA GLY A 232 -15.66 -27.42 -28.56
C GLY A 232 -16.58 -26.49 -27.78
N PHE A 233 -16.14 -25.27 -27.45
CA PHE A 233 -16.95 -24.28 -26.72
C PHE A 233 -17.15 -22.98 -27.51
N THR A 234 -18.32 -22.37 -27.32
CA THR A 234 -18.64 -20.99 -27.69
C THR A 234 -18.38 -20.05 -26.51
N LEU A 235 -17.87 -18.86 -26.80
CA LEU A 235 -17.40 -17.88 -25.80
C LEU A 235 -18.33 -16.66 -25.75
N PHE A 236 -18.77 -16.30 -24.54
CA PHE A 236 -19.43 -15.02 -24.24
C PHE A 236 -18.69 -14.27 -23.13
N LYS A 237 -18.46 -12.97 -23.31
CA LYS A 237 -17.67 -12.14 -22.39
C LYS A 237 -18.49 -10.96 -21.90
N ASN A 238 -18.39 -10.68 -20.60
CA ASN A 238 -18.81 -9.44 -19.99
C ASN A 238 -17.59 -8.61 -19.60
N ILE A 239 -17.40 -7.46 -20.25
CA ILE A 239 -16.32 -6.50 -19.96
C ILE A 239 -16.99 -5.20 -19.50
N PRO A 240 -16.91 -4.83 -18.21
CA PRO A 240 -17.52 -3.60 -17.75
C PRO A 240 -16.77 -2.36 -18.25
N SER A 241 -17.52 -1.36 -18.72
CA SER A 241 -17.03 -0.09 -19.27
C SER A 241 -16.17 0.75 -18.32
N HIS A 242 -16.19 0.46 -17.02
CA HIS A 242 -15.34 1.10 -16.02
C HIS A 242 -14.01 0.36 -15.78
N ALA A 243 -13.69 -0.73 -16.46
CA ALA A 243 -12.44 -1.48 -16.27
C ALA A 243 -11.27 -0.76 -16.97
N PRO A 244 -10.51 0.11 -16.28
CA PRO A 244 -9.50 0.92 -16.91
C PRO A 244 -8.20 0.12 -16.85
N VAL A 245 -7.74 -0.39 -17.99
CA VAL A 245 -6.36 -0.89 -18.17
C VAL A 245 -6.05 -2.17 -17.35
N SER A 246 -5.00 -2.89 -17.75
CA SER A 246 -4.57 -4.18 -17.19
C SER A 246 -4.62 -4.25 -15.66
N ASN A 247 -5.18 -5.35 -15.10
CA ASN A 247 -5.35 -5.67 -13.67
C ASN A 247 -6.65 -5.23 -12.96
N SER A 248 -7.70 -4.89 -13.71
CA SER A 248 -9.06 -4.82 -13.13
C SER A 248 -9.50 -6.21 -12.61
N PRO A 249 -10.12 -6.35 -11.40
CA PRO A 249 -10.67 -7.63 -10.94
C PRO A 249 -11.94 -8.04 -11.69
N TYR A 250 -12.40 -7.18 -12.60
CA TYR A 250 -13.66 -7.34 -13.29
C TYR A 250 -13.52 -8.21 -14.55
N GLY A 251 -14.63 -8.77 -14.99
CA GLY A 251 -14.72 -9.63 -16.16
C GLY A 251 -15.33 -10.98 -15.84
N THR A 252 -16.41 -11.28 -16.52
CA THR A 252 -17.11 -12.56 -16.44
C THR A 252 -17.11 -13.22 -17.81
N VAL A 253 -16.88 -14.53 -17.85
CA VAL A 253 -16.84 -15.32 -19.09
C VAL A 253 -17.74 -16.54 -18.95
N ILE A 254 -18.51 -16.81 -20.00
CA ILE A 254 -19.30 -18.03 -20.15
C ILE A 254 -18.77 -18.80 -21.36
N TYR A 255 -18.33 -20.03 -21.14
CA TYR A 255 -18.11 -21.01 -22.20
C TYR A 255 -19.29 -21.97 -22.26
N THR A 256 -19.76 -22.30 -23.45
CA THR A 256 -20.88 -23.24 -23.66
C THR A 256 -20.51 -24.24 -24.74
N LYS A 257 -20.60 -25.54 -24.47
CA LYS A 257 -20.30 -26.55 -25.49
C LYS A 257 -21.16 -26.36 -26.74
N ASN A 258 -20.59 -26.65 -27.91
CA ASN A 258 -21.22 -26.42 -29.21
C ASN A 258 -22.53 -27.20 -29.43
N ASN A 259 -22.77 -28.27 -28.67
CA ASN A 259 -24.01 -29.04 -28.70
C ASN A 259 -25.18 -28.36 -27.95
N ILE A 260 -24.92 -27.33 -27.15
CA ILE A 260 -25.94 -26.54 -26.45
C ILE A 260 -26.22 -25.26 -27.23
N THR A 261 -27.47 -25.06 -27.64
CA THR A 261 -27.87 -23.85 -28.37
C THR A 261 -28.03 -22.67 -27.41
N THR A 262 -27.36 -21.56 -27.70
CA THR A 262 -27.55 -20.29 -27.00
C THR A 262 -28.78 -19.57 -27.55
N LEU A 263 -29.75 -19.25 -26.69
CA LEU A 263 -31.00 -18.58 -27.06
C LEU A 263 -30.89 -17.05 -26.93
N SER A 264 -30.27 -16.56 -25.84
CA SER A 264 -30.07 -15.12 -25.63
C SER A 264 -28.98 -14.88 -24.58
N GLU A 265 -28.20 -13.81 -24.75
CA GLU A 265 -27.18 -13.39 -23.79
C GLU A 265 -27.22 -11.88 -23.57
N LEU A 266 -27.07 -11.48 -22.31
CA LEU A 266 -27.17 -10.08 -21.90
C LEU A 266 -26.20 -9.78 -20.76
N THR A 267 -25.57 -8.62 -20.79
CA THR A 267 -24.75 -8.10 -19.70
C THR A 267 -25.42 -6.88 -19.07
N LEU A 268 -25.45 -6.84 -17.74
CA LEU A 268 -26.00 -5.74 -16.95
C LEU A 268 -24.99 -5.41 -15.84
N ASN A 269 -24.28 -4.30 -15.99
CA ASN A 269 -23.26 -3.88 -15.03
C ASN A 269 -23.73 -2.61 -14.31
N ILE A 270 -23.95 -2.69 -13.00
CA ILE A 270 -24.44 -1.56 -12.20
C ILE A 270 -23.83 -1.60 -10.79
N ASN A 271 -23.42 -0.44 -10.25
CA ASN A 271 -22.99 -0.31 -8.86
C ASN A 271 -21.89 -1.32 -8.41
N ASN A 272 -20.91 -1.60 -9.29
CA ASN A 272 -19.85 -2.61 -9.10
C ASN A 272 -20.37 -4.07 -9.01
N VAL A 273 -21.56 -4.31 -9.53
CA VAL A 273 -22.12 -5.65 -9.75
C VAL A 273 -22.08 -5.90 -11.24
N GLU A 274 -21.41 -6.97 -11.64
CA GLU A 274 -21.49 -7.57 -12.96
C GLU A 274 -22.59 -8.62 -12.98
N ILE A 275 -23.50 -8.50 -13.93
CA ILE A 275 -24.53 -9.51 -14.16
C ILE A 275 -24.40 -9.98 -15.60
N THR A 276 -24.23 -11.28 -15.78
CA THR A 276 -24.19 -11.94 -17.09
C THR A 276 -25.33 -12.94 -17.12
N LEU A 277 -26.34 -12.65 -17.94
CA LEU A 277 -27.50 -13.50 -18.14
C LEU A 277 -27.31 -14.29 -19.44
N SER A 278 -27.53 -15.60 -19.39
CA SER A 278 -27.47 -16.46 -20.55
C SER A 278 -28.60 -17.47 -20.51
N LYS A 279 -29.37 -17.56 -21.59
CA LYS A 279 -30.46 -18.53 -21.77
C LYS A 279 -30.01 -19.56 -22.78
N LYS A 280 -30.06 -20.83 -22.39
CA LYS A 280 -29.57 -21.97 -23.18
C LYS A 280 -30.69 -22.98 -23.44
N LYS A 281 -30.67 -23.65 -24.58
CA LYS A 281 -31.53 -24.80 -24.88
C LYS A 281 -30.71 -26.07 -24.66
N THR A 282 -31.14 -26.84 -23.67
CA THR A 282 -30.57 -28.14 -23.28
C THR A 282 -31.49 -29.27 -23.73
N LEU A 283 -31.07 -30.51 -23.53
CA LEU A 283 -31.92 -31.69 -23.74
C LEU A 283 -33.14 -31.72 -22.82
N ALA A 284 -33.02 -31.17 -21.60
CA ALA A 284 -34.11 -31.13 -20.61
C ALA A 284 -35.03 -29.91 -20.78
N GLY A 285 -34.72 -28.99 -21.71
CA GLY A 285 -35.52 -27.80 -21.97
C GLY A 285 -34.70 -26.49 -21.93
N SER A 286 -35.36 -25.39 -21.59
CA SER A 286 -34.71 -24.08 -21.51
C SER A 286 -34.07 -23.87 -20.13
N LEU A 287 -32.76 -23.64 -20.10
CA LEU A 287 -31.99 -23.29 -18.90
C LEU A 287 -31.69 -21.79 -18.89
N GLN A 288 -31.90 -21.12 -17.76
CA GLN A 288 -31.51 -19.73 -17.55
C GLN A 288 -30.39 -19.64 -16.53
N ILE A 289 -29.33 -18.94 -16.89
CA ILE A 289 -28.11 -18.81 -16.10
C ILE A 289 -27.92 -17.32 -15.80
N ALA A 290 -27.75 -16.99 -14.53
CA ALA A 290 -27.41 -15.66 -14.08
C ALA A 290 -26.10 -15.71 -13.30
N VAL A 291 -25.03 -15.22 -13.90
CA VAL A 291 -23.74 -15.05 -13.22
C VAL A 291 -23.72 -13.67 -12.61
N VAL A 292 -23.66 -13.60 -11.28
CA VAL A 292 -23.62 -12.33 -10.54
C VAL A 292 -22.29 -12.24 -9.82
N TYR A 293 -21.41 -11.37 -10.29
CA TYR A 293 -20.16 -11.06 -9.63
C TYR A 293 -20.24 -9.67 -9.01
N ARG A 294 -19.93 -9.57 -7.73
CA ARG A 294 -19.74 -8.28 -7.07
C ARG A 294 -18.36 -8.27 -6.47
N SER A 295 -17.48 -7.43 -7.01
CA SER A 295 -16.20 -7.19 -6.35
C SER A 295 -16.46 -6.72 -4.93
N LYS A 296 -15.64 -7.13 -3.96
CA LYS A 296 -15.79 -6.66 -2.57
C LYS A 296 -15.94 -5.15 -2.59
N LYS A 297 -17.12 -4.64 -2.18
CA LYS A 297 -17.44 -3.20 -2.21
C LYS A 297 -16.37 -2.48 -1.40
N MET A 298 -15.39 -1.94 -2.10
CA MET A 298 -14.44 -0.98 -1.59
C MET A 298 -15.27 0.21 -1.12
N ALA A 299 -15.06 0.62 0.11
CA ALA A 299 -15.71 1.84 0.56
C ALA A 299 -15.12 3.00 -0.23
N ASN A 300 -15.98 3.78 -0.86
CA ASN A 300 -15.58 5.02 -1.50
C ASN A 300 -15.72 6.17 -0.48
N LEU A 301 -14.91 7.21 -0.64
CA LEU A 301 -14.83 8.33 0.29
C LEU A 301 -16.16 9.10 0.35
N LYS A 302 -16.87 9.24 -0.77
CA LYS A 302 -18.17 9.93 -0.81
C LYS A 302 -19.22 9.25 0.10
N ASP A 303 -19.44 7.95 -0.08
CA ASP A 303 -20.35 7.11 0.72
C ASP A 303 -19.96 7.14 2.21
N ILE A 304 -18.67 7.22 2.51
CA ILE A 304 -18.16 7.28 3.90
C ILE A 304 -18.56 8.60 4.56
N PHE A 305 -18.35 9.73 3.90
CA PHE A 305 -18.52 11.06 4.49
C PHE A 305 -19.91 11.67 4.34
N GLU A 306 -20.80 11.04 3.57
CA GLU A 306 -22.23 11.37 3.54
C GLU A 306 -23.01 10.75 4.72
N GLN A 307 -22.44 9.77 5.44
CA GLN A 307 -23.02 9.21 6.66
C GLN A 307 -22.97 10.21 7.82
N LYS A 308 -24.10 10.84 8.14
CA LYS A 308 -24.21 11.78 9.27
C LYS A 308 -23.96 11.09 10.62
N GLY A 309 -23.14 11.71 11.47
CA GLY A 309 -22.98 11.34 12.88
C GLY A 309 -22.03 10.16 13.18
N ARG A 310 -21.29 9.65 12.18
CA ARG A 310 -20.37 8.53 12.41
C ARG A 310 -19.04 8.99 12.98
N THR A 311 -18.69 8.40 14.12
CA THR A 311 -17.36 8.48 14.73
C THR A 311 -16.97 7.07 15.18
N GLY A 312 -15.80 6.60 14.79
CA GLY A 312 -15.27 5.30 15.26
C GLY A 312 -14.90 4.34 14.13
N PRO A 313 -14.76 3.03 14.43
CA PRO A 313 -14.18 2.08 13.50
C PRO A 313 -15.03 1.90 12.25
N TYR A 314 -14.34 1.82 11.12
CA TYR A 314 -14.94 1.61 9.81
C TYR A 314 -14.59 0.20 9.31
N PRO A 315 -15.60 -0.67 9.07
CA PRO A 315 -15.39 -2.10 8.90
C PRO A 315 -14.93 -2.49 7.49
N LYS A 316 -15.12 -1.64 6.48
CA LYS A 316 -14.81 -1.97 5.09
C LYS A 316 -13.43 -1.39 4.69
N PRO A 317 -12.64 -2.12 3.88
CA PRO A 317 -11.41 -1.58 3.33
C PRO A 317 -11.64 -0.34 2.46
N ILE A 318 -10.75 0.64 2.57
CA ILE A 318 -10.76 1.91 1.83
C ILE A 318 -9.52 1.96 0.95
N LYS A 319 -9.68 2.04 -0.38
CA LYS A 319 -8.55 2.15 -1.32
C LYS A 319 -8.46 3.58 -1.80
N VAL A 320 -7.32 4.21 -1.56
CA VAL A 320 -7.10 5.63 -1.85
C VAL A 320 -5.72 5.84 -2.44
N LYS A 321 -5.60 6.83 -3.31
CA LYS A 321 -4.34 7.43 -3.74
C LYS A 321 -3.91 8.45 -2.69
N VAL A 322 -2.63 8.45 -2.33
CA VAL A 322 -2.04 9.49 -1.48
C VAL A 322 -1.65 10.65 -2.39
N CYS A 323 -2.29 11.80 -2.23
CA CYS A 323 -2.13 12.96 -3.11
C CYS A 323 -1.15 13.99 -2.54
N ALA A 324 -1.13 14.17 -1.22
CA ALA A 324 -0.18 15.08 -0.57
C ALA A 324 0.14 14.67 0.85
N LYS A 325 1.30 15.11 1.31
CA LYS A 325 1.69 15.16 2.72
C LYS A 325 1.62 16.62 3.19
N ALA A 326 1.14 16.86 4.41
CA ALA A 326 1.10 18.19 4.97
C ALA A 326 2.51 18.72 5.26
N LYS A 327 2.77 19.99 4.94
CA LYS A 327 4.07 20.65 5.13
C LYS A 327 4.38 20.97 6.60
N PHE A 328 3.35 21.12 7.43
CA PHE A 328 3.48 21.48 8.85
C PHE A 328 2.58 20.60 9.73
N GLN A 329 3.17 20.06 10.82
CA GLN A 329 2.60 19.51 12.06
C GLN A 329 3.16 18.13 12.40
N THR A 330 4.13 18.13 13.32
CA THR A 330 4.35 17.03 14.27
C THR A 330 3.88 17.54 15.62
N ASN A 331 2.64 17.27 16.00
CA ASN A 331 2.18 17.59 17.36
C ASN A 331 2.65 16.48 18.30
N THR A 332 3.55 16.80 19.23
CA THR A 332 3.87 15.99 20.40
C THR A 332 2.96 16.39 21.55
N ASP A 333 2.08 15.50 21.99
CA ASP A 333 1.38 15.67 23.28
C ASP A 333 2.31 15.27 24.43
N SER A 334 2.21 16.00 25.55
CA SER A 334 3.10 15.90 26.72
C SER A 334 2.99 14.58 27.50
N THR A 335 2.05 13.70 27.15
CA THR A 335 1.78 12.45 27.88
C THR A 335 2.01 11.17 27.06
N ASN A 336 2.15 11.27 25.73
CA ASN A 336 2.56 10.15 24.86
C ASN A 336 3.16 10.69 23.55
N SER A 337 4.38 10.23 23.23
CA SER A 337 5.18 10.67 22.09
C SER A 337 4.68 10.16 20.73
N SER A 338 3.38 10.27 20.43
CA SER A 338 2.85 9.86 19.12
C SER A 338 2.85 11.04 18.16
N GLN A 339 3.84 11.08 17.26
CA GLN A 339 3.86 11.99 16.12
C GLN A 339 2.60 11.77 15.26
N LEU A 340 1.82 12.83 15.07
CA LEU A 340 0.71 12.90 14.14
C LEU A 340 1.22 13.48 12.81
N THR A 341 0.97 12.81 11.69
CA THR A 341 1.23 13.34 10.34
C THR A 341 -0.08 13.38 9.54
N VAL A 342 -0.27 14.44 8.77
CA VAL A 342 -1.48 14.65 7.97
C VAL A 342 -1.19 14.38 6.49
N PHE A 343 -2.09 13.67 5.83
CA PHE A 343 -2.06 13.42 4.39
C PHE A 343 -3.39 13.79 3.73
N GLY A 344 -3.32 14.17 2.47
CA GLY A 344 -4.45 14.29 1.57
C GLY A 344 -4.56 13.00 0.78
N VAL A 345 -5.71 12.34 0.84
CA VAL A 345 -5.97 11.09 0.13
C VAL A 345 -7.23 11.22 -0.73
N ALA A 346 -7.28 10.52 -1.85
CA ALA A 346 -8.41 10.57 -2.77
C ALA A 346 -8.73 9.21 -3.38
N ASP A 347 -9.99 9.04 -3.78
CA ASP A 347 -10.42 8.00 -4.70
C ASP A 347 -11.23 8.66 -5.84
N ASN A 348 -11.84 7.84 -6.70
CA ASN A 348 -12.58 8.36 -7.86
C ASN A 348 -13.90 9.05 -7.47
N SER A 349 -14.28 9.03 -6.20
CA SER A 349 -15.52 9.60 -5.69
C SER A 349 -15.32 10.92 -4.95
N SER A 350 -14.22 11.08 -4.21
CA SER A 350 -13.97 12.27 -3.39
C SER A 350 -12.53 12.33 -2.86
N ALA A 351 -12.24 13.39 -2.11
CA ALA A 351 -11.00 13.62 -1.38
C ALA A 351 -11.23 13.68 0.13
N ALA A 352 -10.24 13.29 0.91
CA ALA A 352 -10.32 13.27 2.37
C ALA A 352 -8.97 13.56 3.04
N LYS A 353 -9.04 13.98 4.30
CA LYS A 353 -7.87 14.12 5.18
C LYS A 353 -7.59 12.79 5.87
N ALA A 354 -6.35 12.32 5.86
CA ALA A 354 -5.89 11.17 6.63
C ALA A 354 -4.95 11.63 7.76
N LEU A 355 -5.30 11.29 9.00
CA LEU A 355 -4.56 11.60 10.22
C LEU A 355 -3.82 10.33 10.66
N VAL A 356 -2.50 10.32 10.54
CA VAL A 356 -1.66 9.16 10.80
C VAL A 356 -0.92 9.32 12.13
N TYR A 357 -1.27 8.49 13.10
CA TYR A 357 -0.60 8.43 14.40
C TYR A 357 0.47 7.34 14.39
N GLY A 358 1.71 7.72 14.72
CA GLY A 358 2.86 6.80 14.78
C GLY A 358 3.63 6.69 13.47
N GLU A 359 4.96 6.60 13.58
CA GLU A 359 5.87 6.57 12.43
C GLU A 359 5.77 5.25 11.64
N GLU A 360 5.35 4.15 12.27
CA GLU A 360 5.37 2.82 11.65
C GLU A 360 4.41 2.69 10.47
N LYS A 361 3.37 3.53 10.40
CA LYS A 361 2.39 3.51 9.31
C LYS A 361 2.78 4.43 8.16
N LEU A 362 3.65 5.41 8.41
CA LEU A 362 4.13 6.35 7.39
C LEU A 362 4.82 5.64 6.22
N VAL A 363 5.33 4.43 6.47
CA VAL A 363 5.94 3.56 5.45
C VAL A 363 5.10 3.38 4.20
N ASN A 364 3.78 3.33 4.36
CA ASN A 364 2.88 3.10 3.25
C ASN A 364 2.32 4.40 2.66
N PHE A 365 2.39 5.54 3.37
CA PHE A 365 1.83 6.82 2.95
C PHE A 365 2.79 7.64 2.07
N ILE A 366 3.04 7.15 0.85
CA ILE A 366 3.92 7.80 -0.13
C ILE A 366 3.07 8.53 -1.16
N VAL A 367 3.32 9.82 -1.38
CA VAL A 367 2.61 10.63 -2.38
C VAL A 367 2.73 9.99 -3.77
N GLY A 368 1.61 9.88 -4.47
CA GLY A 368 1.47 9.19 -5.76
C GLY A 368 1.06 7.73 -5.63
N ASN A 369 1.38 7.04 -4.52
CA ASN A 369 1.04 5.63 -4.35
C ASN A 369 -0.44 5.44 -4.00
N THR A 370 -0.94 4.24 -4.33
CA THR A 370 -2.25 3.77 -3.88
C THR A 370 -2.10 2.80 -2.71
N ILE A 371 -2.90 3.03 -1.68
CA ILE A 371 -2.91 2.24 -0.44
C ILE A 371 -4.31 1.70 -0.16
N LEU A 372 -4.33 0.55 0.50
CA LEU A 372 -5.49 -0.09 1.08
C LEU A 372 -5.46 0.10 2.60
N ILE A 373 -6.50 0.72 3.15
CA ILE A 373 -6.64 1.02 4.57
C ILE A 373 -7.73 0.12 5.15
N ILE A 374 -7.43 -0.61 6.22
CA ILE A 374 -8.33 -1.58 6.87
C ILE A 374 -8.36 -1.29 8.37
N ASN A 375 -9.55 -1.31 8.98
CA ASN A 375 -9.77 -0.99 10.40
C ASN A 375 -9.30 0.42 10.78
N ALA A 376 -9.62 1.42 9.95
CA ALA A 376 -9.43 2.82 10.29
C ALA A 376 -10.64 3.36 11.05
N ASN A 377 -10.42 4.39 11.87
CA ASN A 377 -11.51 5.17 12.44
C ASN A 377 -11.89 6.30 11.48
N VAL A 378 -13.16 6.65 11.36
CA VAL A 378 -13.61 7.77 10.51
C VAL A 378 -14.38 8.77 11.37
N LYS A 379 -14.19 10.06 11.10
CA LYS A 379 -15.00 11.17 11.63
C LYS A 379 -15.72 11.88 10.50
N THR A 380 -17.04 12.07 10.61
CA THR A 380 -17.86 12.68 9.54
C THR A 380 -18.45 14.06 9.85
N GLN A 381 -18.29 14.61 11.07
CA GLN A 381 -18.98 15.83 11.51
C GLN A 381 -18.25 17.15 11.22
N ILE A 382 -17.10 17.40 11.87
CA ILE A 382 -16.46 18.75 11.90
C ILE A 382 -15.22 18.79 10.99
N ASP A 383 -14.42 17.73 11.03
CA ASP A 383 -13.25 17.53 10.16
C ASP A 383 -13.37 16.15 9.54
N LYS A 384 -13.94 16.07 8.32
CA LYS A 384 -14.08 14.83 7.56
C LYS A 384 -12.70 14.19 7.38
N CYS A 385 -12.40 13.19 8.19
CA CYS A 385 -11.07 12.58 8.20
C CYS A 385 -11.10 11.09 8.51
N ILE A 386 -10.07 10.43 8.00
CA ILE A 386 -9.71 9.04 8.29
C ILE A 386 -8.59 9.08 9.31
N ILE A 387 -8.75 8.36 10.41
CA ILE A 387 -7.79 8.26 11.50
C ILE A 387 -7.12 6.89 11.44
N ILE A 388 -5.80 6.91 11.28
CA ILE A 388 -4.93 5.74 11.21
C ILE A 388 -4.23 5.60 12.54
N THR A 389 -4.52 4.50 13.24
CA THR A 389 -3.91 4.16 14.53
C THR A 389 -3.01 2.93 14.37
N LYS A 390 -2.37 2.50 15.47
CA LYS A 390 -1.58 1.27 15.52
C LYS A 390 -2.35 0.03 15.05
N GLN A 391 -3.67 -0.04 15.33
CA GLN A 391 -4.53 -1.17 14.93
C GLN A 391 -4.93 -1.13 13.45
N THR A 392 -4.84 0.03 12.81
CA THR A 392 -5.16 0.18 11.38
C THR A 392 -4.11 -0.52 10.54
N LYS A 393 -4.54 -1.38 9.61
CA LYS A 393 -3.64 -2.01 8.62
C LYS A 393 -3.62 -1.14 7.37
N VAL A 394 -2.43 -0.86 6.87
CA VAL A 394 -2.21 -0.09 5.65
C VAL A 394 -1.32 -0.93 4.75
N ILE A 395 -1.73 -1.12 3.49
CA ILE A 395 -1.07 -2.04 2.56
C ILE A 395 -0.93 -1.35 1.20
N LYS A 396 0.25 -1.36 0.60
CA LYS A 396 0.44 -0.91 -0.79
C LYS A 396 -0.34 -1.81 -1.74
N THR A 397 -0.99 -1.25 -2.75
CA THR A 397 -1.84 -2.00 -3.69
C THR A 397 -1.72 -1.46 -5.12
N SER A 398 -2.40 -2.10 -6.07
CA SER A 398 -2.43 -1.65 -7.46
C SER A 398 -2.94 -0.21 -7.56
N SER A 399 -2.36 0.55 -8.48
CA SER A 399 -2.70 1.96 -8.70
C SER A 399 -4.18 2.13 -9.05
N ILE A 400 -4.77 3.24 -8.59
CA ILE A 400 -6.05 3.76 -9.08
C ILE A 400 -5.84 5.07 -9.84
N SER A 401 -6.58 5.26 -10.93
CA SER A 401 -6.60 6.53 -11.67
C SER A 401 -7.65 7.45 -11.05
N VAL A 402 -7.20 8.55 -10.45
CA VAL A 402 -8.04 9.57 -9.82
C VAL A 402 -7.98 10.85 -10.66
N ASP A 403 -9.12 11.51 -10.86
CA ASP A 403 -9.20 12.77 -11.59
C ASP A 403 -8.30 13.86 -10.96
N GLU A 404 -7.66 14.67 -11.81
CA GLU A 404 -6.76 15.74 -11.39
C GLU A 404 -7.43 16.78 -10.48
N GLN A 405 -8.73 17.05 -10.69
CA GLN A 405 -9.50 17.96 -9.84
C GLN A 405 -9.64 17.43 -8.40
N ILE A 406 -9.89 16.13 -8.24
CA ILE A 406 -10.03 15.49 -6.93
C ILE A 406 -8.66 15.36 -6.26
N GLN A 407 -7.60 15.10 -7.03
CA GLN A 407 -6.23 15.13 -6.51
C GLN A 407 -5.89 16.52 -5.94
N THR A 408 -6.18 17.58 -6.70
CA THR A 408 -5.99 18.97 -6.25
C THR A 408 -6.80 19.26 -4.98
N GLN A 409 -8.03 18.74 -4.86
CA GLN A 409 -8.82 18.87 -3.65
C GLN A 409 -8.16 18.18 -2.45
N ALA A 410 -7.62 16.96 -2.62
CA ALA A 410 -6.91 16.25 -1.56
C ALA A 410 -5.63 16.99 -1.14
N GLU A 411 -4.91 17.60 -2.08
CA GLU A 411 -3.76 18.45 -1.78
C GLU A 411 -4.13 19.63 -0.89
N ARG A 412 -5.24 20.33 -1.21
CA ARG A 412 -5.77 21.42 -0.39
C ARG A 412 -6.25 20.96 0.99
N LEU A 413 -6.74 19.73 1.13
CA LEU A 413 -7.11 19.18 2.45
C LEU A 413 -5.88 18.87 3.32
N ALA A 414 -4.76 18.49 2.71
CA ALA A 414 -3.50 18.26 3.41
C ALA A 414 -2.81 19.59 3.79
N ASN A 415 -2.82 20.53 2.84
CA ASN A 415 -2.18 21.83 2.91
C ASN A 415 -3.22 22.90 2.61
N PRO A 416 -4.10 23.25 3.57
CA PRO A 416 -5.09 24.29 3.35
C PRO A 416 -4.37 25.59 3.00
N PRO A 417 -4.92 26.39 2.08
CA PRO A 417 -4.39 27.72 1.84
C PRO A 417 -4.38 28.52 3.16
N PRO A 418 -3.47 29.51 3.30
CA PRO A 418 -3.52 30.43 4.43
C PRO A 418 -4.93 31.00 4.57
N ALA A 419 -5.40 31.16 5.81
CA ALA A 419 -6.68 31.82 6.03
C ALA A 419 -6.62 33.26 5.50
N ASP A 420 -7.76 33.82 5.11
CA ASP A 420 -7.81 35.17 4.58
C ASP A 420 -7.24 36.17 5.60
N ASN A 421 -6.45 37.13 5.09
CA ASN A 421 -5.97 38.24 5.91
C ASN A 421 -7.13 39.16 6.25
N VAL A 422 -7.31 39.41 7.54
CA VAL A 422 -8.35 40.31 8.06
C VAL A 422 -7.68 41.48 8.78
N LYS A 423 -8.18 42.70 8.53
CA LYS A 423 -7.75 43.90 9.25
C LYS A 423 -8.15 43.83 10.72
N LEU A 424 -7.35 44.36 11.64
CA LEU A 424 -7.59 44.16 13.08
C LEU A 424 -8.97 44.72 13.53
N GLN A 425 -9.46 45.79 12.90
CA GLN A 425 -10.80 46.35 13.18
C GLN A 425 -11.97 45.38 12.89
N GLU A 426 -11.81 44.46 11.92
CA GLU A 426 -12.85 43.54 11.45
C GLU A 426 -12.90 42.22 12.23
N ILE A 427 -11.94 42.00 13.13
CA ILE A 427 -11.86 40.79 13.95
C ILE A 427 -13.06 40.68 14.89
N HIS A 428 -13.50 41.79 15.48
CA HIS A 428 -14.65 41.81 16.41
C HIS A 428 -15.98 41.47 15.73
N ILE A 429 -16.05 41.61 14.40
CA ILE A 429 -17.24 41.33 13.58
C ILE A 429 -17.16 39.90 13.01
N SER A 430 -15.99 39.25 13.09
CA SER A 430 -15.80 37.90 12.58
C SER A 430 -16.61 36.87 13.38
N PRO A 431 -17.26 35.89 12.72
CA PRO A 431 -17.98 34.82 13.41
C PRO A 431 -17.09 34.06 14.41
N ALA A 432 -17.65 33.69 15.56
CA ALA A 432 -16.94 32.90 16.55
C ALA A 432 -16.40 31.59 15.95
N LYS A 433 -15.14 31.24 16.27
CA LYS A 433 -14.41 30.06 15.78
C LYS A 433 -14.01 30.07 14.30
N LYS A 434 -14.12 31.21 13.60
CA LYS A 434 -13.52 31.36 12.26
C LYS A 434 -12.00 31.44 12.37
N ILE A 435 -11.28 30.69 11.52
CA ILE A 435 -9.81 30.79 11.39
C ILE A 435 -9.50 31.96 10.47
N VAL A 436 -8.63 32.88 10.90
CA VAL A 436 -8.23 34.08 10.15
C VAL A 436 -6.72 34.27 10.25
N SER A 437 -6.13 34.94 9.26
CA SER A 437 -4.76 35.44 9.31
C SER A 437 -4.79 36.93 9.68
N VAL A 438 -3.86 37.38 10.51
CA VAL A 438 -3.76 38.77 10.95
C VAL A 438 -2.30 39.21 10.91
N GLU A 439 -2.07 40.46 10.52
CA GLU A 439 -0.74 41.06 10.42
C GLU A 439 -0.73 42.40 11.17
N GLY A 440 0.33 42.67 11.93
CA GLY A 440 0.47 43.89 12.71
C GLY A 440 1.77 43.92 13.51
N GLN A 441 2.11 45.09 14.04
CA GLN A 441 3.25 45.31 14.90
C GLN A 441 2.91 44.88 16.34
N ILE A 442 3.83 44.16 17.00
CA ILE A 442 3.69 43.83 18.42
C ILE A 442 3.97 45.09 19.25
N ILE A 443 2.96 45.56 19.98
CA ILE A 443 3.06 46.77 20.81
C ILE A 443 3.25 46.46 22.29
N SER A 444 2.82 45.29 22.75
CA SER A 444 3.05 44.83 24.12
C SER A 444 3.04 43.32 24.24
N GLN A 445 3.80 42.81 25.20
CA GLN A 445 3.81 41.40 25.58
C GLN A 445 3.62 41.27 27.09
N GLU A 446 2.68 40.41 27.50
CA GLU A 446 2.49 40.08 28.92
C GLU A 446 3.54 39.04 29.37
N LEU A 447 3.70 38.90 30.69
CA LEU A 447 4.49 37.81 31.25
C LEU A 447 3.84 36.45 30.97
N VAL A 448 4.67 35.40 30.85
CA VAL A 448 4.18 34.03 30.72
C VAL A 448 3.40 33.66 31.98
N ARG A 449 2.16 33.22 31.81
CA ARG A 449 1.31 32.71 32.89
C ARG A 449 0.96 31.25 32.64
N THR A 450 0.69 30.52 33.71
CA THR A 450 0.29 29.10 33.62
C THR A 450 -1.19 28.97 33.90
N VAL A 451 -1.92 28.26 33.04
CA VAL A 451 -3.33 27.94 33.21
C VAL A 451 -3.53 26.43 33.28
N GLN A 452 -4.53 25.97 34.04
CA GLN A 452 -4.89 24.57 34.13
C GLN A 452 -5.86 24.19 33.00
N VAL A 453 -5.49 23.20 32.18
CA VAL A 453 -6.36 22.66 31.13
C VAL A 453 -6.51 21.16 31.33
N LYS A 454 -7.72 20.70 31.64
CA LYS A 454 -8.09 19.27 31.79
C LYS A 454 -7.11 18.44 32.65
N ALA A 455 -6.48 19.05 33.66
CA ALA A 455 -5.46 18.51 34.59
C ALA A 455 -3.98 18.60 34.18
N SER A 456 -3.61 19.40 33.17
CA SER A 456 -2.20 19.73 32.89
C SER A 456 -1.95 21.24 32.98
N PRO A 457 -0.84 21.68 33.63
CA PRO A 457 -0.43 23.07 33.59
C PRO A 457 0.08 23.40 32.18
N VAL A 458 -0.52 24.41 31.55
CA VAL A 458 -0.15 24.88 30.21
C VAL A 458 0.26 26.34 30.29
N LYS A 459 1.43 26.67 29.74
CA LYS A 459 1.93 28.04 29.65
C LYS A 459 1.21 28.79 28.53
N ILE A 460 0.84 30.03 28.81
CA ILE A 460 0.22 30.96 27.86
C ILE A 460 0.83 32.36 28.01
N ARG A 461 0.82 33.12 26.93
CA ARG A 461 1.24 34.52 26.90
C ARG A 461 0.31 35.31 26.01
N ASN A 462 -0.16 36.47 26.44
CA ASN A 462 -0.86 37.38 25.55
C ASN A 462 0.13 38.36 24.92
N ILE A 463 -0.03 38.61 23.64
CA ILE A 463 0.60 39.73 22.94
C ILE A 463 -0.50 40.64 22.39
N SER A 464 -0.21 41.93 22.31
CA SER A 464 -1.08 42.89 21.65
C SER A 464 -0.47 43.29 20.31
N LEU A 465 -1.24 43.11 19.25
CA LEU A 465 -0.91 43.52 17.89
C LEU A 465 -1.63 44.84 17.57
N GLN A 466 -0.96 45.69 16.80
CA GLN A 466 -1.51 46.92 16.23
C GLN A 466 -1.26 46.96 14.72
N ASP A 467 -2.28 47.35 13.96
CA ASP A 467 -2.15 47.71 12.55
C ASP A 467 -2.68 49.14 12.35
N ALA A 468 -2.76 49.60 11.08
CA ALA A 468 -3.28 50.93 10.75
C ALA A 468 -4.78 51.12 11.09
N THR A 469 -5.49 50.06 11.46
CA THR A 469 -6.95 50.04 11.63
C THR A 469 -7.41 49.76 13.06
N GLY A 470 -6.59 49.13 13.89
CA GLY A 470 -6.96 48.83 15.27
C GLY A 470 -5.92 48.03 16.03
N THR A 471 -6.37 47.44 17.14
CA THR A 471 -5.54 46.58 17.99
C THR A 471 -6.26 45.27 18.28
N CYS A 472 -5.50 44.19 18.46
CA CYS A 472 -6.04 42.87 18.79
C CYS A 472 -5.14 42.15 19.79
N ARG A 473 -5.75 41.36 20.67
CA ARG A 473 -5.02 40.50 21.61
C ARG A 473 -4.91 39.08 21.05
N VAL A 474 -3.69 38.57 20.95
CA VAL A 474 -3.40 37.20 20.54
C VAL A 474 -2.88 36.41 21.74
N THR A 475 -3.55 35.30 22.06
CA THR A 475 -3.12 34.39 23.12
C THR A 475 -2.27 33.27 22.53
N LEU A 476 -0.98 33.28 22.85
CA LEU A 476 -0.03 32.25 22.50
C LEU A 476 -0.05 31.12 23.53
N TRP A 477 0.14 29.88 23.08
CA TRP A 477 0.07 28.69 23.92
C TRP A 477 1.35 27.86 23.81
N ARG A 478 1.70 27.16 24.89
CA ARG A 478 2.81 26.18 24.97
C ARG A 478 4.15 26.80 24.55
N ASP A 479 4.84 26.20 23.58
CA ASP A 479 6.14 26.63 23.05
C ASP A 479 6.09 28.04 22.46
N GLN A 480 4.96 28.43 21.85
CA GLN A 480 4.78 29.77 21.30
C GLN A 480 4.71 30.84 22.40
N ALA A 481 4.25 30.47 23.60
CA ALA A 481 4.21 31.39 24.75
C ALA A 481 5.59 31.61 25.37
N GLU A 482 6.56 30.72 25.14
CA GLU A 482 7.91 30.81 25.71
C GLU A 482 8.89 31.57 24.82
N ARG A 483 8.66 31.58 23.50
CA ARG A 483 9.47 32.32 22.54
C ARG A 483 9.45 33.83 22.83
N ASN A 484 10.58 34.50 22.61
CA ASN A 484 10.61 35.96 22.58
C ASN A 484 10.20 36.42 21.18
N TRP A 485 9.20 37.30 21.11
CA TRP A 485 8.64 37.81 19.86
C TRP A 485 8.97 39.29 19.63
N MET A 486 9.64 39.94 20.59
CA MET A 486 10.23 41.27 20.44
C MET A 486 11.72 41.18 20.13
#